data_AF-A0A0D0D4G5-F1
#
_entry.id   AF-A0A0D0D4G5-F1
#
_cell.length_a   1.000
_cell.length_b   1.000
_cell.length_c   1.000
_cell.angle_alpha   90.00
_cell.angle_beta   90.00
_cell.angle_gamma   90.00
#
_symmetry.space_group_name_H-M   'P 1'
#
loop_
_entity.id
_entity.type
_entity.pdbx_description
1 polymer ?
#
loop_
_entity_poly.entity_id
_entity_poly.type
_entity_poly.pdbx_seq_one_letter_code
_entity_poly.pdbx_strand_id
1 'polypeptide(L)' 'IASLAGIKPIKVHCCINLCIAYTKKYIHHEECPYCQEPRYSKTRTPRRTFSYLPIIPHLQAFFQKPEIIKLLSY' A
#
# COMPACT_ATOMS: atom_id res chain seq x y z
N ILE A 1 8.77 13.97 -2.41
CA ILE A 1 7.32 14.14 -2.70
C ILE A 1 6.45 13.79 -1.48
N ALA A 2 6.70 12.71 -0.72
CA ALA A 2 5.87 12.33 0.44
C ALA A 2 5.99 13.23 1.71
N SER A 3 7.02 14.07 1.81
CA SER A 3 7.32 14.85 3.02
C SER A 3 6.38 16.05 3.27
N LEU A 4 5.66 16.53 2.24
CA LEU A 4 4.83 17.73 2.35
C LEU A 4 3.44 17.48 2.96
N ALA A 5 2.91 16.26 2.88
CA ALA A 5 1.55 15.94 3.33
C ALA A 5 1.46 15.43 4.78
N GLY A 6 2.59 15.29 5.49
CA GLY A 6 2.64 14.68 6.84
C GLY A 6 2.29 13.19 6.88
N ILE A 7 2.03 12.57 5.73
CA ILE A 7 1.55 11.18 5.62
C ILE A 7 2.70 10.29 5.15
N LYS A 8 3.02 9.30 5.99
CA LYS A 8 4.12 8.37 5.74
C LYS A 8 3.66 7.26 4.77
N PRO A 9 4.35 7.07 3.63
CA PRO A 9 4.08 5.94 2.75
C PRO A 9 4.37 4.61 3.46
N ILE A 10 3.48 3.65 3.28
CA ILE A 10 3.60 2.29 3.81
C ILE A 10 4.18 1.41 2.72
N LYS A 11 5.28 0.71 3.00
CA LYS A 11 5.84 -0.29 2.08
C LYS A 11 5.10 -1.61 2.24
N VAL A 12 4.56 -2.10 1.12
CA VAL A 12 3.85 -3.37 1.03
C VAL A 12 4.68 -4.33 0.19
N HIS A 13 4.85 -5.57 0.64
CA HIS A 13 5.56 -6.59 -0.13
C HIS A 13 4.63 -7.11 -1.24
N CYS A 14 5.15 -7.33 -2.43
CA CYS A 14 4.39 -7.88 -3.55
C CYS A 14 5.12 -9.06 -4.18
N CYS A 15 4.37 -9.91 -4.87
CA CYS A 15 4.94 -10.89 -5.78
C CYS A 15 5.78 -10.18 -6.86
N ILE A 16 6.87 -10.80 -7.32
CA ILE A 16 7.71 -10.25 -8.39
C ILE A 16 6.90 -9.99 -9.67
N ASN A 17 5.98 -10.90 -9.98
CA ASN A 17 5.05 -10.86 -11.12
C ASN A 17 3.74 -10.11 -10.80
N LEU A 18 3.67 -9.45 -9.63
CA LEU A 18 2.55 -8.62 -9.20
C LEU A 18 1.19 -9.36 -9.06
N CYS A 19 1.18 -10.68 -9.01
CA CYS A 19 -0.05 -11.46 -8.85
C CYS A 19 -0.80 -11.14 -7.54
N ILE A 20 -0.05 -10.91 -6.45
CA ILE A 20 -0.60 -10.57 -5.14
C ILE A 20 0.27 -9.54 -4.42
N ALA A 21 -0.37 -8.80 -3.51
CA ALA A 21 0.28 -8.13 -2.41
C ALA A 21 0.24 -9.04 -1.17
N TYR A 22 1.35 -9.15 -0.46
CA TYR A 22 1.47 -9.93 0.77
C TYR A 22 0.88 -9.14 1.95
N THR A 23 -0.44 -8.90 1.89
CA THR A 23 -1.23 -8.22 2.91
C THR A 23 -2.38 -9.12 3.37
N LYS A 24 -2.93 -8.83 4.55
CA LYS A 24 -4.09 -9.54 5.14
C LYS A 24 -3.94 -11.07 5.02
N LYS A 25 -4.73 -11.71 4.16
CA LYS A 25 -4.76 -13.17 4.00
C LYS A 25 -3.43 -13.80 3.55
N TYR A 26 -2.54 -13.02 2.93
CA TYR A 26 -1.26 -13.49 2.42
C TYR A 26 -0.07 -13.11 3.30
N ILE A 27 -0.30 -12.57 4.51
CA ILE A 27 0.78 -11.99 5.33
C ILE A 27 1.87 -13.01 5.72
N HIS A 28 1.46 -14.27 5.94
CA HIS A 28 2.35 -15.38 6.31
C HIS A 28 2.84 -16.20 5.12
N HIS A 29 2.44 -15.86 3.89
CA HIS A 29 2.93 -16.59 2.72
C HIS A 29 4.37 -16.16 2.39
N GLU A 30 5.23 -17.14 2.18
CA GLU A 30 6.60 -16.95 1.67
C GLU A 30 6.71 -17.18 0.16
N GLU A 31 5.66 -17.72 -0.46
CA GLU A 31 5.58 -18.02 -1.89
C GLU A 31 4.23 -17.55 -2.46
N CYS A 32 4.22 -17.16 -3.73
CA CYS A 32 3.00 -16.74 -4.39
C CYS A 32 2.11 -17.96 -4.72
N PRO A 33 0.83 -18.00 -4.27
CA PRO A 33 -0.06 -19.13 -4.53
C PRO A 33 -0.49 -19.25 -6.00
N TYR A 34 -0.17 -18.26 -6.85
CA TYR A 34 -0.55 -18.25 -8.27
C TYR A 34 0.62 -18.61 -9.20
N CYS A 35 1.80 -18.04 -8.96
CA CYS A 35 2.96 -18.23 -9.83
C CYS A 35 4.15 -18.93 -9.15
N GLN A 36 3.99 -19.36 -7.89
CA GLN A 36 4.98 -20.12 -7.14
C GLN A 36 6.33 -19.41 -6.95
N GLU A 37 6.38 -18.10 -7.23
CA GLU A 37 7.59 -17.31 -7.05
C GLU A 37 7.82 -17.01 -5.58
N PRO A 38 9.08 -17.10 -5.10
CA PRO A 38 9.40 -16.77 -3.72
C PRO A 38 9.21 -15.27 -3.46
N ARG A 39 8.67 -14.95 -2.28
CA ARG A 39 8.50 -13.59 -1.77
C ARG A 39 9.84 -12.90 -1.52
N TYR A 40 10.81 -13.65 -1.01
CA TYR A 40 12.10 -13.15 -0.56
C TYR A 40 13.24 -13.58 -1.50
N SER A 41 14.29 -12.78 -1.52
CA SER A 41 15.56 -13.13 -2.16
C SER A 41 16.40 -14.01 -1.23
N LYS A 42 17.57 -14.46 -1.70
CA LYS A 42 18.53 -15.23 -0.87
C LYS A 42 18.96 -14.48 0.40
N THR A 43 18.92 -13.15 0.41
CA THR A 43 19.26 -12.32 1.58
C THR A 43 18.06 -12.00 2.47
N ARG A 44 16.95 -12.75 2.34
CA ARG A 44 15.69 -12.54 3.08
C ARG A 44 15.04 -11.16 2.87
N THR A 45 15.44 -10.42 1.82
CA THR A 45 14.80 -9.16 1.43
C THR A 45 13.61 -9.41 0.50
N PRO A 46 12.49 -8.68 0.63
CA PRO A 46 11.37 -8.82 -0.30
C PRO A 46 11.82 -8.48 -1.71
N ARG A 47 11.52 -9.35 -2.67
CA ARG A 47 11.96 -9.17 -4.07
C ARG A 47 11.28 -7.99 -4.75
N ARG A 48 10.06 -7.64 -4.32
CA ARG A 48 9.32 -6.49 -4.81
C ARG A 48 8.53 -5.84 -3.68
N THR A 49 8.57 -4.52 -3.63
CA THR A 49 7.76 -3.72 -2.70
C THR A 49 7.04 -2.61 -3.44
N PHE A 50 5.84 -2.29 -3.00
CA PHE A 50 5.06 -1.15 -3.46
C PHE A 50 4.88 -0.14 -2.33
N SER A 51 5.02 1.15 -2.62
CA SER A 51 4.78 2.23 -1.67
C SER A 51 3.32 2.67 -1.76
N TYR A 52 2.54 2.32 -0.75
CA TYR A 52 1.13 2.70 -0.63
C TYR A 52 0.98 3.95 0.24
N LEU A 53 0.19 4.91 -0.23
CA LEU A 53 -0.20 6.08 0.55
C LEU A 53 -1.56 5.80 1.21
N PRO A 54 -1.64 5.74 2.55
CA PRO A 54 -2.90 5.42 3.23
C PRO A 54 -3.94 6.50 2.97
N ILE A 55 -5.04 6.13 2.32
CA ILE A 55 -6.07 7.09 1.87
C ILE A 55 -6.96 7.59 3.01
N ILE A 56 -7.13 6.80 4.08
CA ILE A 56 -7.99 7.14 5.23
C ILE A 56 -7.66 8.51 5.83
N PRO A 57 -6.40 8.82 6.23
CA PRO A 57 -6.07 10.15 6.77
C PRO A 57 -6.30 11.28 5.77
N HIS A 58 -6.10 11.04 4.47
CA HIS A 58 -6.44 12.03 3.45
C HIS A 58 -7.94 12.31 3.42
N LEU A 59 -8.77 11.26 3.40
CA LEU A 59 -10.23 11.41 3.41
C LEU A 59 -10.71 12.13 4.67
N GLN A 60 -10.21 11.74 5.85
CA GLN A 60 -10.52 12.44 7.10
C GLN A 60 -10.16 13.92 7.02
N ALA A 61 -9.01 14.28 6.45
CA ALA A 61 -8.60 15.67 6.28
C ALA A 61 -9.50 16.43 5.28
N PHE A 62 -9.92 15.79 4.19
CA PHE A 62 -10.85 16.37 3.21
C PHE A 62 -12.21 16.67 3.84
N PHE A 63 -12.79 15.74 4.59
CA PHE A 63 -14.11 15.90 5.21
C PHE A 63 -14.13 16.74 6.49
N GLN A 64 -12.97 17.19 7.00
CA GLN A 64 -12.91 18.15 8.10
C GLN A 64 -13.08 19.60 7.65
N LYS A 65 -13.07 19.88 6.34
CA LYS A 65 -13.17 21.24 5.79
C LYS A 65 -14.55 21.47 5.16
N PRO A 66 -15.38 22.38 5.72
CA PRO A 66 -16.70 22.69 5.18
C PRO A 66 -16.67 23.17 3.72
N GLU A 67 -15.62 23.90 3.35
CA GLU A 67 -15.40 24.39 1.97
C GLU A 67 -15.27 23.23 0.97
N ILE A 68 -14.50 22.21 1.34
CA ILE A 68 -14.32 21.01 0.52
C ILE A 68 -15.63 20.22 0.44
N ILE A 69 -16.35 20.08 1.55
CA ILE A 69 -17.65 19.41 1.56
C ILE A 69 -18.61 20.10 0.58
N LYS A 70 -18.66 21.44 0.58
CA LYS A 70 -19.50 22.23 -0.34
C LYS A 70 -19.08 22.07 -1.81
N LEU A 71 -17.78 21.90 -2.07
CA LEU A 71 -17.28 21.62 -3.43
C LEU A 71 -17.64 20.19 -3.90
N LEU A 72 -17.77 19.25 -2.96
CA LEU A 72 -18.11 17.85 -3.24
C LEU A 72 -19.63 17.59 -3.30
N SER A 73 -20.47 18.52 -2.84
CA SER A 73 -21.92 18.44 -3.01
C SER A 73 -22.30 18.89 -4.43
N TYR A 74 -22.40 17.92 -5.35
CA TYR A 74 -22.96 18.09 -6.69
C TYR A 74 -24.50 17.99 -6.65
#